data_AF-A0A2D9IYX2-F1
#
_entry.id   AF-A0A2D9IYX2-F1
#
_cell.length_a   1.000
_cell.length_b   1.000
_cell.length_c   1.000
_cell.angle_alpha   90.00
_cell.angle_beta   90.00
_cell.angle_gamma   90.00
#
_symmetry.space_group_name_H-M   'P 1'
#
loop_
_entity.id
_entity.type
_entity.pdbx_description
1 polymer ?
#
loop_
_entity_poly.entity_id
_entity_poly.type
_entity_poly.pdbx_seq_one_letter_code
_entity_poly.pdbx_strand_id
1 'polypeptide(L)'
;MVDEDQNRLSDEELNALVSNHEEADFTAAVLDPTEIEQKSVRPHNLVTEDTTIGINLAAVDMITERFTRHLRLGLLEVLRTSPRVTADRVKTVRFSEYLSDLKAPLSVNTMRMSGLRGTSMVVIDP
;
A
#
# COMPACT_ATOMS: atom_id res chain seq x y z
N MET A 1 -4.93 1.54 -43.84
CA MET A 1 -5.44 2.91 -44.02
C MET A 1 -5.88 3.34 -42.64
N VAL A 2 -5.08 4.21 -42.02
CA VAL A 2 -5.13 4.56 -40.60
C VAL A 2 -6.02 5.80 -40.49
N ASP A 3 -7.15 5.70 -39.78
CA ASP A 3 -7.95 6.87 -39.45
C ASP A 3 -7.36 7.52 -38.19
N GLU A 4 -6.62 8.60 -38.41
CA GLU A 4 -6.06 9.50 -37.39
C GLU A 4 -7.16 10.39 -36.77
N ASP A 5 -7.01 10.61 -35.46
CA ASP A 5 -7.53 11.73 -34.67
C ASP A 5 -9.04 11.87 -34.47
N GLN A 6 -9.60 10.99 -33.62
CA GLN A 6 -10.73 11.39 -32.78
C GLN A 6 -10.25 12.48 -31.81
N ASN A 7 -10.67 13.71 -32.09
CA ASN A 7 -10.48 14.89 -31.24
C ASN A 7 -10.79 14.56 -29.76
N ARG A 8 -9.75 14.45 -28.94
CA ARG A 8 -9.84 14.03 -27.52
C ARG A 8 -10.16 15.17 -26.57
N LEU A 9 -10.48 16.34 -27.12
CA LEU A 9 -10.71 17.58 -26.40
C LEU A 9 -12.12 18.06 -26.71
N SER A 10 -12.82 18.48 -25.67
CA SER A 10 -14.11 19.12 -25.82
C SER A 10 -13.97 20.48 -26.50
N ASP A 11 -15.04 20.97 -27.15
CA ASP A 11 -15.03 22.27 -27.84
C ASP A 11 -14.68 23.43 -26.90
N GLU A 12 -14.99 23.30 -25.60
CA GLU A 12 -14.60 24.25 -24.56
C GLU A 12 -13.08 24.25 -24.31
N GLU A 13 -12.45 23.07 -24.27
CA GLU A 13 -11.00 22.93 -24.11
C GLU A 13 -10.23 23.40 -25.36
N LEU A 14 -10.77 23.17 -26.56
CA LEU A 14 -10.22 23.69 -27.80
C LEU A 14 -10.25 25.22 -27.83
N ASN A 15 -11.37 25.82 -27.44
CA ASN A 15 -11.49 27.28 -27.39
C ASN A 15 -10.52 27.90 -26.37
N ALA A 16 -10.30 27.25 -25.22
CA ALA A 16 -9.34 27.70 -24.22
C ALA A 16 -7.88 27.62 -24.71
N LEU A 17 -7.55 26.64 -25.57
CA LEU A 17 -6.23 26.56 -26.18
C LEU A 17 -6.04 27.62 -27.27
N VAL A 18 -7.07 27.88 -28.08
CA VAL A 18 -7.02 28.90 -29.14
C VAL A 18 -6.91 30.30 -28.54
N SER A 19 -7.66 30.61 -27.49
CA SER A 19 -7.56 31.93 -26.83
C SER A 19 -6.19 32.16 -26.21
N ASN A 20 -5.57 31.13 -25.63
CA ASN A 20 -4.20 31.22 -25.08
C ASN A 20 -3.10 31.22 -26.16
N HIS A 21 -3.43 30.87 -27.40
CA HIS A 21 -2.45 30.85 -28.50
C HIS A 21 -2.31 32.21 -29.20
N GLU A 22 -3.38 33.03 -29.21
CA GLU A 22 -3.32 34.39 -29.76
C GLU A 22 -2.53 35.36 -28.87
N GLU A 23 -2.44 35.08 -27.56
CA GLU A 23 -1.59 35.79 -26.61
C GLU A 23 -0.23 35.10 -26.47
N ALA A 24 0.55 35.10 -27.56
CA ALA A 24 1.95 34.70 -27.52
C ALA A 24 2.82 35.78 -26.82
N ASP A 25 2.60 36.00 -25.53
CA ASP A 25 3.58 36.57 -24.61
C ASP A 25 3.73 35.61 -23.43
N PHE A 26 4.80 34.81 -23.46
CA PHE A 26 5.17 33.89 -22.36
C PHE A 26 5.71 34.65 -21.14
N THR A 27 5.13 35.79 -20.78
CA THR A 27 5.27 36.34 -19.45
C THR A 27 4.17 35.72 -18.60
N ALA A 28 4.58 34.93 -17.60
CA ALA A 28 3.73 34.30 -16.61
C ALA A 28 2.58 35.23 -16.21
N ALA A 29 1.41 35.01 -16.81
CA ALA A 29 0.15 35.54 -16.33
C ALA A 29 -0.04 34.89 -14.97
N VAL A 30 0.29 35.65 -13.92
CA VAL A 30 -0.19 35.40 -12.58
C VAL A 30 -1.70 35.41 -12.70
N LEU A 31 -2.28 34.22 -12.80
CA LEU A 31 -3.71 34.00 -12.74
C LEU A 31 -4.22 34.71 -11.50
N ASP A 32 -5.07 35.73 -11.70
CA ASP A 32 -5.71 36.44 -10.61
C ASP A 32 -6.54 35.40 -9.82
N PRO A 33 -6.30 35.20 -8.50
CA PRO A 33 -6.91 34.10 -7.74
C PRO A 33 -8.44 34.15 -7.67
N THR A 34 -9.05 35.26 -8.08
CA THR A 34 -10.47 35.56 -7.93
C THR A 34 -11.36 34.96 -9.02
N GLU A 35 -10.84 34.57 -10.19
CA GLU A 35 -11.66 33.98 -11.26
C GLU A 35 -11.78 32.44 -11.17
N ILE A 36 -10.99 31.80 -10.31
CA ILE A 36 -10.99 30.35 -10.09
C ILE A 36 -12.12 29.92 -9.12
N GLU A 37 -12.91 30.85 -8.59
CA GLU A 37 -13.95 30.55 -7.58
C GLU A 37 -15.20 29.82 -8.11
N GLN A 38 -15.40 29.68 -9.43
CA GLN A 38 -16.60 29.01 -9.99
C GLN A 38 -16.41 27.55 -10.39
N LYS A 39 -15.18 27.05 -10.45
CA LYS A 39 -14.90 25.61 -10.55
C LYS A 39 -14.19 25.25 -9.27
N SER A 40 -14.86 24.52 -8.39
CA SER A 40 -14.32 24.10 -7.10
C SER A 40 -13.10 23.19 -7.29
N VAL A 41 -11.96 23.79 -7.64
CA VAL A 41 -10.67 23.13 -7.70
C VAL A 41 -10.29 22.86 -6.25
N ARG A 42 -10.67 21.67 -5.77
CA ARG A 42 -10.17 21.17 -4.50
C ARG A 42 -8.67 20.95 -4.68
N PRO A 43 -7.81 21.61 -3.89
CA PRO A 43 -6.38 21.31 -3.91
C PRO A 43 -6.21 19.83 -3.55
N HIS A 44 -5.83 19.03 -4.55
CA HIS A 44 -5.61 17.61 -4.39
C HIS A 44 -4.18 17.40 -3.89
N ASN A 45 -4.05 17.19 -2.58
CA ASN A 45 -2.78 16.94 -1.96
C ASN A 45 -2.45 15.43 -2.03
N LEU A 46 -1.59 15.07 -2.99
CA LEU A 46 -1.08 13.71 -3.17
C LEU A 46 -0.30 13.18 -1.96
N VAL A 47 0.15 14.06 -1.06
CA VAL A 47 0.86 13.67 0.18
C VAL A 47 -0.11 13.14 1.24
N THR A 48 -1.36 13.62 1.25
CA THR A 48 -2.39 13.15 2.21
C THR A 48 -3.11 11.88 1.78
N GLU A 49 -3.12 11.56 0.48
CA GLU A 49 -3.69 10.32 -0.05
C GLU A 49 -2.67 9.17 -0.10
N ASP A 50 -1.41 9.44 0.26
CA ASP A 50 -0.38 8.41 0.49
C ASP A 50 -0.59 7.69 1.84
N THR A 51 -1.85 7.49 2.24
CA THR A 51 -2.23 6.52 3.28
C THR A 51 -2.17 5.07 2.78
N THR A 52 -1.58 4.83 1.61
CA THR A 52 -1.29 3.48 1.08
C THR A 52 0.21 3.22 0.89
N ILE A 53 1.07 3.72 1.79
CA ILE A 53 2.24 2.92 2.22
C ILE A 53 1.74 1.87 3.24
N GLY A 54 0.62 1.22 2.91
CA GLY A 54 -0.03 0.20 3.71
C GLY A 54 0.54 -1.15 3.31
N ILE A 55 0.95 -1.95 4.30
CA ILE A 55 1.39 -3.32 4.07
C ILE A 55 0.30 -4.05 3.27
N ASN A 56 0.66 -4.63 2.12
CA ASN A 56 -0.26 -5.43 1.32
C ASN A 56 -0.62 -6.70 2.11
N LEU A 57 -1.73 -6.64 2.85
CA LEU A 57 -2.16 -7.73 3.73
C LEU A 57 -2.40 -9.04 2.97
N ALA A 58 -2.94 -8.94 1.76
CA ALA A 58 -3.12 -10.10 0.88
C ALA A 58 -1.79 -10.76 0.50
N ALA A 59 -0.75 -9.97 0.27
CA ALA A 59 0.60 -10.50 0.05
C ALA A 59 1.14 -11.21 1.29
N VAL A 60 0.92 -10.66 2.49
CA VAL A 60 1.35 -11.31 3.75
C VAL A 60 0.57 -12.59 4.01
N ASP A 61 -0.72 -12.65 3.71
CA ASP A 61 -1.52 -13.88 3.77
C ASP A 61 -0.95 -14.95 2.83
N MET A 62 -0.64 -14.59 1.57
CA MET A 62 -0.02 -15.52 0.62
C MET A 62 1.35 -16.02 1.10
N ILE A 63 2.17 -15.15 1.71
CA ILE A 63 3.45 -15.52 2.30
C ILE A 63 3.24 -16.47 3.49
N THR A 64 2.26 -16.20 4.34
CA THR A 64 1.95 -17.01 5.54
C THR A 64 1.46 -18.41 5.17
N GLU A 65 0.66 -18.53 4.10
CA GLU A 65 0.22 -19.81 3.55
C GLU A 65 1.40 -20.60 2.96
N ARG A 66 2.33 -19.93 2.27
CA ARG A 66 3.57 -20.57 1.82
C ARG A 66 4.46 -20.99 2.99
N PHE A 67 4.64 -20.13 3.99
CA PHE A 67 5.42 -20.41 5.19
C PHE A 67 4.89 -21.64 5.92
N THR A 68 3.58 -21.72 6.13
CA THR A 68 2.90 -22.84 6.79
C THR A 68 3.20 -24.18 6.11
N ARG A 69 3.21 -24.21 4.77
CA ARG A 69 3.53 -25.41 4.00
C ARG A 69 4.99 -25.85 4.19
N HIS A 70 5.94 -24.92 4.21
CA HIS A 70 7.35 -25.23 4.46
C HIS A 70 7.61 -25.62 5.92
N LEU A 71 6.96 -24.93 6.87
CA LEU A 71 7.04 -25.24 8.29
C LEU A 71 6.58 -26.68 8.55
N ARG A 72 5.45 -27.09 7.95
CA ARG A 72 4.96 -28.47 8.07
C ARG A 72 5.98 -29.50 7.56
N LEU A 73 6.62 -29.24 6.43
CA LEU A 73 7.66 -30.12 5.88
C LEU A 73 8.88 -30.18 6.79
N GLY A 74 9.35 -29.04 7.31
CA GLY A 74 10.49 -28.99 8.24
C GLY A 74 10.19 -29.67 9.57
N LEU A 75 8.98 -29.50 10.13
CA LEU A 75 8.57 -30.20 11.34
C LEU A 75 8.46 -31.71 11.11
N LEU A 76 8.03 -32.16 9.93
CA LEU A 76 8.01 -33.59 9.59
C LEU A 76 9.41 -34.19 9.61
N GLU A 77 10.41 -33.47 9.11
CA GLU A 77 11.80 -33.92 9.12
C GLU A 77 12.35 -34.02 10.54
N VAL A 78 12.13 -33.01 11.37
CA VAL A 78 12.68 -32.93 12.73
C VAL A 78 11.94 -33.85 13.71
N LEU A 79 10.61 -33.84 13.69
CA LEU A 79 9.77 -34.56 14.66
C LEU A 79 9.36 -35.96 14.18
N ARG A 80 9.67 -36.33 12.92
CA ARG A 80 9.24 -37.59 12.27
C ARG A 80 7.72 -37.84 12.35
N THR A 81 6.95 -36.77 12.49
CA THR A 81 5.48 -36.78 12.63
C THR A 81 4.92 -35.71 11.71
N SER A 82 3.74 -35.92 11.12
CA SER A 82 3.09 -34.93 10.25
C SER A 82 2.14 -34.04 11.05
N PRO A 83 2.58 -32.89 11.60
CA PRO A 83 1.68 -32.01 12.35
C PRO A 83 0.63 -31.41 11.41
N ARG A 84 -0.57 -31.18 11.95
CA ARG A 84 -1.57 -30.35 11.30
C ARG A 84 -1.24 -28.89 11.61
N VAL A 85 -0.92 -28.12 10.58
CA VAL A 85 -0.63 -26.68 10.70
C VAL A 85 -1.64 -25.93 9.84
N THR A 86 -2.28 -24.93 10.44
CA THR A 86 -3.27 -24.05 9.81
C THR A 86 -2.91 -22.61 10.11
N ALA A 87 -2.92 -21.74 9.11
CA ALA A 87 -2.72 -20.31 9.30
C ALA A 87 -4.06 -19.60 9.55
N ASP A 88 -4.09 -18.65 10.47
CA ASP A 88 -5.16 -17.65 10.57
C ASP A 88 -4.85 -16.44 9.67
N ARG A 89 -5.86 -15.63 9.37
CA ARG A 89 -5.69 -14.38 8.61
C ARG A 89 -4.78 -13.41 9.36
N VAL A 90 -3.90 -12.77 8.61
CA VAL A 90 -3.00 -11.76 9.14
C VAL A 90 -3.81 -10.55 9.59
N LYS A 91 -3.45 -10.01 10.76
CA LYS A 91 -4.10 -8.83 11.36
C LYS A 91 -3.02 -7.84 11.77
N THR A 92 -3.33 -6.55 11.63
CA THR A 92 -2.47 -5.49 12.15
C THR A 92 -2.98 -5.10 13.53
N VAL A 93 -2.13 -5.24 14.54
CA VAL A 93 -2.42 -4.91 15.94
C VAL A 93 -1.32 -4.03 16.51
N ARG A 94 -1.64 -3.18 17.48
CA ARG A 94 -0.62 -2.41 18.18
C ARG A 94 0.20 -3.35 19.06
N PHE A 95 1.52 -3.14 19.10
CA PHE A 95 2.40 -3.99 19.89
C PHE A 95 2.03 -4.01 21.38
N SER A 96 1.65 -2.86 21.95
CA SER A 96 1.21 -2.76 23.35
C SER A 96 -0.04 -3.58 23.65
N GLU A 97 -0.97 -3.64 22.70
CA GLU A 97 -2.22 -4.41 22.81
C GLU A 97 -1.95 -5.92 22.70
N TYR A 98 -1.06 -6.31 21.77
CA TYR A 98 -0.63 -7.70 21.67
C TYR A 98 0.07 -8.20 22.95
N LEU A 99 0.93 -7.36 23.57
CA LEU A 99 1.62 -7.70 24.82
C LEU A 99 0.67 -7.85 26.01
N SER A 100 -0.42 -7.08 26.08
CA SER A 100 -1.36 -7.18 27.21
C SER A 100 -2.12 -8.51 27.26
N ASP A 101 -2.26 -9.19 26.11
CA ASP A 101 -3.01 -10.45 26.01
C ASP A 101 -2.16 -11.69 26.34
N LEU A 102 -0.84 -11.55 26.30
CA LEU A 102 0.13 -12.63 26.50
C LEU A 102 0.24 -13.02 27.99
N LYS A 103 0.07 -14.30 28.31
CA LYS A 103 0.15 -14.84 29.68
C LYS A 103 1.29 -15.86 29.81
N ALA A 104 2.13 -15.70 30.83
CA ALA A 104 3.23 -16.62 31.11
C ALA A 104 2.74 -18.03 31.53
N PRO A 105 3.54 -19.09 31.28
CA PRO A 105 4.86 -19.10 30.63
C PRO A 105 4.75 -19.10 29.09
N LEU A 106 5.67 -18.40 28.41
CA LEU A 106 5.69 -18.26 26.95
C LEU A 106 7.13 -18.34 26.45
N SER A 107 7.34 -18.97 25.29
CA SER A 107 8.62 -18.93 24.58
C SER A 107 8.63 -17.76 23.59
N VAL A 108 9.28 -16.66 23.95
CA VAL A 108 9.39 -15.46 23.12
C VAL A 108 10.76 -15.43 22.45
N ASN A 109 10.75 -15.48 21.12
CA ASN A 109 11.94 -15.52 20.29
C ASN A 109 11.99 -14.28 19.40
N THR A 110 13.17 -13.68 19.29
CA THR A 110 13.38 -12.47 18.50
C THR A 110 14.35 -12.80 17.37
N MET A 111 13.97 -12.50 16.13
CA MET A 111 14.76 -12.82 14.94
C MET A 111 14.83 -11.62 13.98
N ARG A 112 15.83 -11.60 13.11
CA ARG A 112 15.93 -10.65 12.00
C ARG A 112 15.73 -11.41 10.69
N MET A 113 14.85 -10.89 9.83
CA MET A 113 14.59 -11.46 8.52
C MET A 113 15.45 -10.73 7.49
N SER A 114 16.25 -11.47 6.72
CA SER A 114 17.07 -10.88 5.66
C SER A 114 16.18 -10.18 4.61
N GLY A 115 16.53 -8.96 4.22
CA GLY A 115 15.76 -8.16 3.27
C GLY A 115 14.58 -7.40 3.87
N LEU A 116 14.20 -7.66 5.12
CA LEU A 116 13.20 -6.87 5.85
C LEU A 116 13.89 -5.98 6.89
N ARG A 117 13.40 -4.75 7.03
CA ARG A 117 13.91 -3.82 8.05
C ARG A 117 13.30 -4.15 9.40
N GLY A 118 14.12 -4.06 10.45
CA GLY A 118 13.68 -4.22 11.83
C GLY A 118 13.84 -5.64 12.36
N THR A 119 13.02 -5.95 13.37
CA THR A 119 13.10 -7.18 14.15
C THR A 119 11.72 -7.82 14.22
N SER A 120 11.66 -9.14 14.08
CA SER A 120 10.45 -9.93 14.17
C SER A 120 10.43 -10.71 15.48
N MET A 121 9.24 -10.87 16.06
CA MET A 121 9.02 -11.64 17.28
C MET A 121 8.18 -12.87 16.93
N VAL A 122 8.58 -14.03 17.44
CA VAL A 122 7.85 -15.29 17.34
C VAL A 122 7.58 -15.79 18.74
N VAL A 123 6.31 -15.97 19.06
CA VAL A 123 5.84 -16.47 20.34
C VAL A 123 5.33 -17.89 20.15
N ILE A 124 5.73 -18.79 21.03
CA ILE A 124 5.22 -20.16 21.10
C ILE A 124 4.62 -20.35 22.48
N ASP A 125 3.31 -20.61 22.48
CA ASP A 125 2.57 -20.97 23.68
C ASP A 125 2.91 -22.42 24.09
N PRO A 126 2.97 -22.73 25.39
CA PRO A 126 3.34 -24.05 25.92
C PRO A 126 2.30 -25.14 25.64
#